data_AF-B4IUW4-F1
#
_entry.id   AF-B4IUW4-F1
#
_cell.length_a   1.000
_cell.length_b   1.000
_cell.length_c   1.000
_cell.angle_alpha   90.00
_cell.angle_beta   90.00
_cell.angle_gamma   90.00
#
_symmetry.space_group_name_H-M   'P 1'
#
loop_
_entity.id
_entity.type
_entity.pdbx_description
1 polymer ?
#
loop_
_entity_poly.entity_id
_entity_poly.type
_entity_poly.pdbx_seq_one_letter_code
_entity_poly.pdbx_strand_id
1 'polypeptide(L)'
;VQAAPAAVQKQRVSKAMRAYLKRANEHDEFMKTQHLEFQIGKRHLANMMGADAETFTQEDIDEAISYLFPSGLYDQKARPAMKSPEVVFPARKAAEFDETGRPFHSMFYTGKPNFFQLLHDIVEETNKLADLEERMLRRGNKPDENQKLGIAGFQLLPKDQLELLLVESIADIEYSNFTKSMDRLIASPYAYKSKAFIERYLKPLMDQSKQLEVPKPRIDEEGRQYITTYECLRKTARADVTVRLPGTGKISINGKDISYFEDENCKEQ
;
A
#
# COMPACT_ATOMS: atom_id res chain seq x y z
N VAL A 1 -48.41 18.53 14.89
CA VAL A 1 -48.04 19.78 14.19
C VAL A 1 -46.69 19.55 13.56
N GLN A 2 -46.66 19.26 12.26
CA GLN A 2 -45.43 19.13 11.49
C GLN A 2 -44.87 20.55 11.31
N ALA A 3 -43.78 20.87 11.99
CA ALA A 3 -43.08 22.12 11.78
C ALA A 3 -42.41 22.05 10.40
N ALA A 4 -42.85 22.92 9.48
CA ALA A 4 -42.17 23.13 8.22
C ALA A 4 -40.70 23.54 8.49
N PRO A 5 -39.72 23.05 7.72
CA PRO A 5 -38.34 23.50 7.88
C PRO A 5 -38.31 25.01 7.64
N ALA A 6 -37.89 25.76 8.65
CA ALA A 6 -37.75 27.20 8.58
C ALA A 6 -36.92 27.54 7.34
N ALA A 7 -37.47 28.39 6.45
CA ALA A 7 -36.79 28.83 5.25
C ALA A 7 -35.48 29.52 5.66
N VAL A 8 -34.37 28.80 5.52
CA VAL A 8 -33.04 29.30 5.84
C VAL A 8 -32.81 30.50 4.93
N GLN A 9 -32.70 31.68 5.54
CA GLN A 9 -32.39 32.91 4.81
C GLN A 9 -31.09 32.66 4.05
N LYS A 10 -31.16 32.63 2.71
CA LYS A 10 -29.99 32.50 1.83
C LYS A 10 -29.11 33.72 2.07
N GLN A 11 -28.18 33.60 3.02
CA GLN A 11 -27.12 34.57 3.21
C GLN A 11 -26.38 34.74 1.86
N ARG A 12 -25.88 35.94 1.60
CA ARG A 12 -25.16 36.26 0.36
C ARG A 12 -23.84 35.47 0.33
N VAL A 13 -23.91 34.23 -0.13
CA VAL A 13 -22.76 33.37 -0.37
C VAL A 13 -21.79 34.04 -1.35
N SER A 14 -20.50 34.01 -1.01
CA SER A 14 -19.46 34.64 -1.82
C SER A 14 -19.36 34.01 -3.21
N LYS A 15 -18.92 34.79 -4.21
CA LYS A 15 -18.76 34.29 -5.59
C LYS A 15 -17.78 33.11 -5.66
N ALA A 16 -16.72 33.15 -4.85
CA ALA A 16 -15.74 32.07 -4.73
C ALA A 16 -16.38 30.78 -4.20
N MET A 17 -17.23 30.91 -3.18
CA MET A 17 -17.92 29.79 -2.56
C MET A 17 -18.91 29.11 -3.52
N ARG A 18 -19.67 29.89 -4.28
CA ARG A 18 -20.55 29.35 -5.33
C ARG A 18 -19.78 28.64 -6.44
N ALA A 19 -18.64 29.21 -6.86
CA ALA A 19 -17.79 28.59 -7.87
C ALA A 19 -17.21 27.25 -7.38
N TYR A 20 -16.84 27.16 -6.09
CA TYR A 20 -16.38 25.93 -5.48
C TYR A 20 -17.48 24.85 -5.45
N LEU A 21 -18.69 25.18 -4.97
CA LEU A 21 -19.83 24.23 -4.98
C LEU A 21 -20.17 23.75 -6.39
N LYS A 22 -20.17 24.67 -7.36
CA LYS A 22 -20.42 24.32 -8.75
C LYS A 22 -19.38 23.31 -9.26
N ARG A 23 -18.09 23.53 -9.00
CA ARG A 23 -17.02 22.60 -9.39
C ARG A 23 -17.13 21.25 -8.69
N ALA A 24 -17.54 21.23 -7.42
CA ALA A 24 -17.75 19.99 -6.68
C ALA A 24 -18.90 19.18 -7.30
N ASN A 25 -20.03 19.82 -7.57
CA ASN A 25 -21.18 19.18 -8.22
C ASN A 25 -20.85 18.69 -9.64
N GLU A 26 -20.16 19.51 -10.44
CA GLU A 26 -19.70 19.12 -11.79
C GLU A 26 -18.78 17.90 -11.73
N HIS A 27 -17.89 17.83 -10.73
CA HIS A 27 -17.02 16.67 -10.52
C HIS A 27 -17.80 15.43 -10.11
N ASP A 28 -18.77 15.55 -9.22
CA ASP A 28 -19.60 14.42 -8.79
C ASP A 28 -20.47 13.88 -9.94
N GLU A 29 -21.02 14.77 -10.76
CA GLU A 29 -21.74 14.40 -11.98
C GLU A 29 -20.81 13.72 -12.98
N PHE A 30 -19.60 14.25 -13.18
CA PHE A 30 -18.57 13.65 -14.02
C PHE A 30 -18.18 12.24 -13.54
N MET A 31 -17.96 12.05 -12.24
CA MET A 31 -17.63 10.72 -11.70
C MET A 31 -18.77 9.72 -11.94
N LYS A 32 -20.04 10.15 -11.76
CA LYS A 32 -21.20 9.30 -12.02
C LYS A 32 -21.31 8.89 -13.49
N THR A 33 -21.07 9.81 -14.43
CA THR A 33 -21.09 9.48 -15.86
C THR A 33 -19.96 8.53 -16.22
N GLN A 34 -18.74 8.76 -15.72
CA GLN A 34 -17.60 7.87 -15.95
C GLN A 34 -17.82 6.46 -15.39
N HIS A 35 -18.48 6.33 -14.23
CA HIS A 35 -18.84 5.01 -13.70
C HIS A 35 -19.80 4.25 -14.60
N LEU A 36 -20.81 4.94 -15.12
CA LEU A 36 -21.78 4.37 -16.05
C LEU A 36 -21.11 3.96 -17.37
N GLU A 37 -20.26 4.83 -17.92
CA GLU A 37 -19.49 4.55 -19.14
C GLU A 37 -18.55 3.35 -18.95
N PHE A 38 -17.87 3.25 -17.80
CA PHE A 38 -17.03 2.10 -17.48
C PHE A 38 -17.83 0.79 -17.41
N GLN A 39 -19.01 0.80 -16.79
CA GLN A 39 -19.87 -0.39 -16.71
C GLN A 39 -20.39 -0.82 -18.09
N ILE A 40 -20.81 0.13 -18.92
CA ILE A 40 -21.24 -0.14 -20.30
C ILE A 40 -20.06 -0.67 -21.12
N GLY A 41 -18.91 -0.02 -21.03
CA GLY A 41 -17.68 -0.44 -21.71
C GLY A 41 -17.24 -1.84 -21.30
N LYS A 42 -17.34 -2.19 -20.01
CA LYS A 42 -17.04 -3.53 -19.50
C LYS A 42 -17.89 -4.60 -20.18
N ARG A 43 -19.20 -4.35 -20.32
CA ARG A 43 -20.13 -5.27 -21.01
C ARG A 43 -19.81 -5.41 -22.49
N HIS A 44 -19.44 -4.31 -23.16
CA HIS A 44 -19.03 -4.36 -24.56
C HIS A 44 -17.72 -5.11 -24.76
N LEU A 45 -16.74 -4.91 -23.88
CA LEU A 45 -15.47 -5.60 -23.92
C LEU A 45 -15.65 -7.11 -23.72
N ALA A 46 -16.45 -7.51 -22.74
CA ALA A 46 -16.82 -8.91 -22.53
C ALA A 46 -17.47 -9.53 -23.77
N ASN A 47 -18.41 -8.82 -24.41
CA ASN A 47 -19.05 -9.27 -25.65
C ASN A 47 -18.05 -9.42 -26.81
N MET A 48 -17.11 -8.49 -26.98
CA MET A 48 -16.06 -8.60 -28.02
C MET A 48 -15.13 -9.80 -27.79
N MET A 49 -14.84 -10.12 -26.53
CA MET A 49 -13.99 -11.26 -26.16
C MET A 49 -14.77 -12.59 -26.06
N GLY A 50 -16.09 -12.57 -26.23
CA GLY A 50 -16.94 -13.76 -26.08
C GLY A 50 -17.03 -14.30 -24.65
N ALA A 51 -16.77 -13.46 -23.65
CA ALA A 51 -16.85 -13.78 -22.23
C ALA A 51 -18.17 -13.32 -21.60
N ASP A 52 -18.52 -13.89 -20.44
CA ASP A 52 -19.67 -13.42 -19.67
C ASP A 52 -19.35 -12.12 -18.92
N ALA A 53 -20.28 -11.16 -18.94
CA ALA A 53 -20.05 -9.82 -18.42
C ALA A 53 -20.00 -9.77 -16.87
N GLU A 54 -20.70 -10.69 -16.21
CA GLU A 54 -20.80 -10.73 -14.75
C GLU A 54 -19.55 -11.33 -14.10
N THR A 55 -18.94 -12.34 -14.73
CA THR A 55 -17.69 -12.97 -14.26
C THR A 55 -16.43 -12.24 -14.70
N PHE A 56 -16.54 -11.23 -15.57
CA PHE A 56 -15.40 -10.51 -16.13
C PHE A 56 -14.66 -9.70 -15.05
N THR A 57 -13.41 -10.08 -14.76
CA THR A 57 -12.56 -9.45 -13.73
C THR A 57 -11.69 -8.32 -14.31
N GLN A 58 -10.98 -7.58 -13.46
CA GLN A 58 -10.07 -6.53 -13.92
C GLN A 58 -8.84 -7.11 -14.65
N GLU A 59 -8.42 -8.33 -14.31
CA GLU A 59 -7.31 -9.01 -15.00
C GLU A 59 -7.70 -9.36 -16.43
N ASP A 60 -8.93 -9.85 -16.64
CA ASP A 60 -9.48 -10.13 -17.96
C ASP A 60 -9.61 -8.85 -18.82
N ILE A 61 -9.98 -7.73 -18.20
CA ILE A 61 -10.00 -6.41 -18.86
C ILE A 61 -8.59 -6.04 -19.31
N ASP A 62 -7.61 -6.12 -18.42
CA ASP A 62 -6.23 -5.72 -18.71
C ASP A 62 -5.62 -6.60 -19.82
N GLU A 63 -5.89 -7.90 -19.81
CA GLU A 63 -5.48 -8.83 -20.87
C GLU A 63 -6.16 -8.49 -22.21
N ALA A 64 -7.48 -8.31 -22.22
CA ALA A 64 -8.22 -7.96 -23.43
C ALA A 64 -7.74 -6.64 -24.03
N ILE A 65 -7.47 -5.61 -23.21
CA ILE A 65 -6.93 -4.33 -23.66
C ILE A 65 -5.51 -4.50 -24.23
N SER A 66 -4.67 -5.32 -23.61
CA SER A 66 -3.32 -5.60 -24.10
C SER A 66 -3.32 -6.26 -25.49
N TYR A 67 -4.32 -7.11 -25.75
CA TYR A 67 -4.51 -7.79 -27.03
C TYR A 67 -5.10 -6.86 -28.10
N LEU A 68 -6.15 -6.11 -27.77
CA LEU A 68 -6.83 -5.21 -28.71
C LEU A 68 -5.99 -3.98 -29.07
N PHE A 69 -5.23 -3.45 -28.10
CA PHE A 69 -4.42 -2.24 -28.24
C PHE A 69 -2.97 -2.50 -27.82
N PRO A 70 -2.20 -3.28 -28.61
CA PRO A 70 -0.84 -3.64 -28.25
C PRO A 70 0.05 -2.40 -28.23
N SER A 71 0.64 -2.11 -27.06
CA SER A 71 1.56 -0.99 -26.86
C SER A 71 2.94 -1.49 -26.44
N GLY A 72 3.97 -1.12 -27.21
CA GLY A 72 5.36 -1.45 -26.95
C GLY A 72 6.08 -0.48 -26.00
N LEU A 73 5.36 0.42 -25.33
CA LEU A 73 5.97 1.40 -24.43
C LEU A 73 6.56 0.73 -23.19
N TYR A 74 7.80 1.07 -22.84
CA TYR A 74 8.47 0.55 -21.64
C TYR A 74 7.78 0.99 -20.35
N ASP A 75 7.30 2.24 -20.30
CA ASP A 75 6.52 2.73 -19.16
C ASP A 75 5.10 2.18 -19.20
N GLN A 76 4.76 1.37 -18.19
CA GLN A 76 3.43 0.77 -18.06
C GLN A 76 2.33 1.81 -17.85
N LYS A 77 2.64 2.97 -17.24
CA LYS A 77 1.65 4.04 -16.99
C LYS A 77 1.22 4.76 -18.27
N ALA A 78 2.05 4.70 -19.32
CA ALA A 78 1.77 5.31 -20.61
C ALA A 78 1.00 4.38 -21.57
N ARG A 79 0.75 3.13 -21.17
CA ARG A 79 0.00 2.17 -21.99
C ARG A 79 -1.51 2.42 -21.90
N PRO A 80 -2.28 2.02 -22.93
CA PRO A 80 -3.74 2.01 -22.82
C PRO A 80 -4.19 1.17 -21.62
N ALA A 81 -5.06 1.71 -20.79
CA ALA A 81 -5.61 1.03 -19.62
C ALA A 81 -7.07 1.42 -19.41
N MET A 82 -7.90 0.46 -19.05
CA MET A 82 -9.31 0.67 -18.72
C MET A 82 -9.54 0.22 -17.27
N LYS A 83 -9.75 1.18 -16.36
CA LYS A 83 -9.91 0.93 -14.92
C LYS A 83 -11.10 1.70 -14.36
N SER A 84 -11.54 1.32 -13.17
CA SER A 84 -12.59 2.07 -12.44
C SER A 84 -12.20 3.54 -12.27
N PRO A 85 -13.13 4.49 -12.45
CA PRO A 85 -12.86 5.93 -12.31
C PRO A 85 -12.19 6.32 -10.99
N GLU A 86 -12.51 5.66 -9.88
CA GLU A 86 -11.93 5.92 -8.57
C GLU A 86 -10.41 5.68 -8.51
N VAL A 87 -9.89 4.78 -9.33
CA VAL A 87 -8.46 4.46 -9.40
C VAL A 87 -7.74 5.38 -10.38
N VAL A 88 -8.44 5.83 -11.44
CA VAL A 88 -7.88 6.67 -12.51
C VAL A 88 -7.80 8.12 -12.09
N PHE A 89 -8.88 8.64 -11.51
CA PHE A 89 -8.96 10.03 -11.09
C PHE A 89 -8.48 10.16 -9.64
N PRO A 90 -7.66 11.18 -9.33
CA PRO A 90 -7.22 11.39 -7.95
C PRO A 90 -8.43 11.69 -7.07
N ALA A 91 -8.45 11.10 -5.88
CA ALA A 91 -9.45 11.43 -4.87
C ALA A 91 -9.44 12.93 -4.61
N ARG A 92 -10.61 13.55 -4.69
CA ARG A 92 -10.81 14.96 -4.35
C ARG A 92 -11.68 15.04 -3.12
N LYS A 93 -11.43 16.05 -2.29
CA LYS A 93 -12.31 16.36 -1.18
C LYS A 93 -13.70 16.69 -1.70
N ALA A 94 -14.71 16.10 -1.06
CA ALA A 94 -16.09 16.53 -1.23
C ALA A 94 -16.26 17.99 -0.79
N ALA A 95 -17.39 18.59 -1.13
CA ALA A 95 -17.69 19.94 -0.69
C ALA A 95 -17.61 20.02 0.85
N GLU A 96 -16.78 20.93 1.38
CA GLU A 96 -16.55 21.06 2.83
C GLU A 96 -17.61 21.90 3.55
N PHE A 97 -18.59 22.46 2.82
CA PHE A 97 -19.62 23.34 3.36
C PHE A 97 -20.95 23.25 2.59
N ASP A 98 -22.02 23.66 3.27
CA ASP A 98 -23.39 23.75 2.74
C ASP A 98 -23.59 24.95 1.81
N GLU A 99 -24.70 24.94 1.06
CA GLU A 99 -25.18 26.09 0.27
C GLU A 99 -25.33 27.39 1.09
N THR A 100 -25.46 27.26 2.41
CA THR A 100 -25.68 28.35 3.36
C THR A 100 -24.41 29.09 3.74
N GLY A 101 -23.23 28.50 3.56
CA GLY A 101 -21.98 29.05 4.14
C GLY A 101 -21.35 28.16 5.19
N ARG A 102 -22.12 27.23 5.75
CA ARG A 102 -21.73 26.51 6.96
C ARG A 102 -20.79 25.35 6.64
N PRO A 103 -19.57 25.31 7.19
CA PRO A 103 -18.70 24.14 7.06
C PRO A 103 -19.27 22.91 7.79
N PHE A 104 -19.03 21.72 7.22
CA PHE A 104 -19.40 20.45 7.84
C PHE A 104 -18.48 20.09 9.00
N HIS A 105 -17.19 20.40 8.87
CA HIS A 105 -16.17 20.06 9.86
C HIS A 105 -15.90 21.24 10.80
N SER A 106 -15.78 20.98 12.11
CA SER A 106 -15.49 21.99 13.13
C SER A 106 -14.13 22.67 12.89
N MET A 107 -13.12 21.89 12.49
CA MET A 107 -11.77 22.36 12.20
C MET A 107 -11.57 22.90 10.77
N PHE A 108 -12.64 23.19 10.02
CA PHE A 108 -12.53 23.71 8.65
C PHE A 108 -11.64 24.95 8.54
N TYR A 109 -11.74 25.88 9.51
CA TYR A 109 -10.98 27.13 9.50
C TYR A 109 -9.48 26.98 9.80
N THR A 110 -9.00 25.77 10.07
CA THR A 110 -7.56 25.46 10.16
C THR A 110 -6.91 25.29 8.79
N GLY A 111 -7.71 25.14 7.72
CA GLY A 111 -7.27 24.88 6.35
C GLY A 111 -6.96 23.40 6.05
N LYS A 112 -6.65 22.60 7.07
CA LYS A 112 -6.37 21.16 6.97
C LYS A 112 -7.22 20.36 7.97
N PRO A 113 -8.56 20.35 7.80
CA PRO A 113 -9.47 19.75 8.77
C PRO A 113 -9.15 18.29 9.07
N ASN A 114 -8.81 17.47 8.07
CA ASN A 114 -8.59 16.03 8.27
C ASN A 114 -7.28 15.77 9.03
N PHE A 115 -6.21 16.51 8.71
CA PHE A 115 -4.94 16.40 9.41
C PHE A 115 -5.03 16.83 10.88
N PHE A 116 -5.68 17.95 11.18
CA PHE A 116 -5.83 18.39 12.57
C PHE A 116 -6.83 17.52 13.34
N GLN A 117 -7.85 16.97 12.68
CA GLN A 117 -8.71 15.96 13.29
C GLN A 117 -7.91 14.71 13.68
N LEU A 118 -7.03 14.22 12.79
CA LEU A 118 -6.14 13.09 13.10
C LEU A 118 -5.27 13.37 14.34
N LEU A 119 -4.67 14.56 14.43
CA LEU A 119 -3.87 14.93 15.60
C LEU A 119 -4.71 15.01 16.88
N HIS A 120 -5.94 15.53 16.77
CA HIS A 120 -6.87 15.56 17.89
C HIS A 120 -7.26 14.15 18.35
N ASP A 121 -7.55 13.24 17.42
CA ASP A 121 -7.89 11.85 17.71
C ASP A 121 -6.72 11.11 18.39
N ILE A 122 -5.47 11.37 17.98
CA ILE A 122 -4.28 10.82 18.65
C ILE A 122 -4.20 11.30 20.11
N VAL A 123 -4.46 12.59 20.35
CA VAL A 123 -4.46 13.14 21.72
C VAL A 123 -5.61 12.55 22.54
N GLU A 124 -6.78 12.37 21.94
CA GLU A 124 -7.93 11.74 22.60
C GLU A 124 -7.62 10.30 23.02
N GLU A 125 -7.03 9.50 22.14
CA GLU A 125 -6.57 8.14 22.46
C GLU A 125 -5.48 8.14 23.53
N THR A 126 -4.53 9.08 23.46
CA THR A 126 -3.49 9.22 24.49
C THR A 126 -4.08 9.52 25.86
N ASN A 127 -5.07 10.42 25.93
CA ASN A 127 -5.76 10.75 27.19
C ASN A 127 -6.58 9.56 27.72
N LYS A 128 -7.26 8.80 26.85
CA LYS A 128 -7.97 7.57 27.24
C LYS A 128 -7.03 6.55 27.88
N LEU A 129 -5.81 6.42 27.36
CA LEU A 129 -4.79 5.54 27.92
C LEU A 129 -4.25 6.08 29.25
N ALA A 130 -4.02 7.38 29.38
CA ALA A 130 -3.60 8.00 30.63
C ALA A 130 -4.66 7.85 31.75
N ASP A 131 -5.94 8.07 31.44
CA ASP A 131 -7.05 7.87 32.39
C ASP A 131 -7.17 6.41 32.85
N LEU A 132 -6.85 5.48 31.95
CA LEU A 132 -6.81 4.07 32.27
C LEU A 132 -5.62 3.74 33.16
N GLU A 133 -4.45 4.27 32.85
CA GLU A 133 -3.25 4.10 33.66
C GLU A 133 -3.52 4.59 35.09
N GLU A 134 -4.08 5.78 35.27
CA GLU A 134 -4.44 6.31 36.58
C GLU A 134 -5.44 5.40 37.32
N ARG A 135 -6.43 4.84 36.61
CA ARG A 135 -7.39 3.88 37.19
C ARG A 135 -6.73 2.57 37.60
N MET A 136 -5.75 2.06 36.86
CA MET A 136 -5.03 0.83 37.18
C MET A 136 -4.04 1.04 38.33
N LEU A 137 -3.34 2.19 38.35
CA LEU A 137 -2.44 2.58 39.43
C LEU A 137 -3.19 2.74 40.75
N ARG A 138 -4.38 3.35 40.77
CA ARG A 138 -5.25 3.41 41.96
C ARG A 138 -5.63 2.04 42.50
N ARG A 139 -5.72 1.03 41.63
CA ARG A 139 -6.01 -0.37 41.99
C ARG A 139 -4.74 -1.16 42.36
N GLY A 140 -3.56 -0.54 42.31
CA GLY A 140 -2.27 -1.17 42.59
C GLY A 140 -1.76 -2.11 41.50
N ASN A 141 -2.41 -2.13 40.32
CA ASN A 141 -2.02 -3.01 39.23
C ASN A 141 -1.03 -2.31 38.30
N LYS A 142 0.10 -2.95 38.03
CA LYS A 142 1.12 -2.42 37.11
C LYS A 142 0.84 -2.86 35.66
N PRO A 143 1.30 -2.12 34.65
CA PRO A 143 1.24 -2.57 33.26
C PRO A 143 2.00 -3.89 33.10
N ASP A 144 1.35 -4.91 32.54
CA ASP A 144 1.99 -6.19 32.22
C ASP A 144 2.96 -5.98 31.04
N GLU A 145 4.23 -6.34 31.23
CA GLU A 145 5.28 -6.15 30.23
C GLU A 145 5.06 -7.03 28.99
N ASN A 146 4.32 -8.14 29.13
CA ASN A 146 4.01 -9.06 28.05
C ASN A 146 2.92 -8.54 27.09
N GLN A 147 2.16 -7.51 27.47
CA GLN A 147 1.07 -6.95 26.65
C GLN A 147 1.51 -5.74 25.81
N LYS A 148 2.81 -5.51 25.65
CA LYS A 148 3.33 -4.45 24.76
C LYS A 148 3.00 -4.78 23.29
N LEU A 149 2.67 -3.76 22.51
CA LEU A 149 2.43 -3.91 21.08
C LEU A 149 3.74 -4.31 20.38
N GLY A 150 3.76 -5.49 19.77
CA GLY A 150 4.84 -5.92 18.90
C GLY A 150 4.78 -5.16 17.58
N ILE A 151 5.58 -4.10 17.46
CA ILE A 151 5.67 -3.27 16.24
C ILE A 151 6.82 -3.75 15.33
N ALA A 152 7.57 -4.75 15.76
CA ALA A 152 8.58 -5.39 14.93
C ALA A 152 7.94 -5.92 13.63
N GLY A 153 8.35 -5.37 12.49
CA GLY A 153 7.78 -5.68 11.19
C GLY A 153 6.66 -4.74 10.71
N PHE A 154 6.39 -3.64 11.42
CA PHE A 154 5.49 -2.59 10.96
C PHE A 154 6.23 -1.26 10.81
N GLN A 155 5.86 -0.49 9.79
CA GLN A 155 6.32 0.89 9.59
C GLN A 155 5.11 1.82 9.64
N LEU A 156 5.28 3.01 10.21
CA LEU A 156 4.29 4.08 10.09
C LEU A 156 4.08 4.46 8.62
N LEU A 157 2.85 4.87 8.27
CA LEU A 157 2.55 5.30 6.91
C LEU A 157 3.53 6.39 6.45
N PRO A 158 4.16 6.23 5.27
CA PRO A 158 4.98 7.28 4.68
C PRO A 158 4.11 8.48 4.32
N LYS A 159 4.75 9.65 4.23
CA LYS A 159 4.09 10.93 3.94
C LYS A 159 3.11 10.84 2.76
N ASP A 160 3.55 10.30 1.63
CA ASP A 160 2.73 10.21 0.41
C ASP A 160 1.44 9.40 0.62
N GLN A 161 1.51 8.30 1.39
CA GLN A 161 0.33 7.48 1.69
C GLN A 161 -0.59 8.18 2.68
N LEU A 162 -0.05 8.95 3.62
CA LEU A 162 -0.84 9.74 4.56
C LEU A 162 -1.58 10.88 3.85
N GLU A 163 -0.94 11.56 2.90
CA GLU A 163 -1.57 12.59 2.06
C GLU A 163 -2.71 12.02 1.23
N LEU A 164 -2.53 10.83 0.65
CA LEU A 164 -3.58 10.13 -0.10
C LEU A 164 -4.76 9.75 0.79
N LEU A 165 -4.50 9.28 2.02
CA LEU A 165 -5.55 8.89 2.97
C LEU A 165 -6.35 10.11 3.43
N LEU A 166 -5.68 11.22 3.76
CA LEU A 166 -6.33 12.44 4.25
C LEU A 166 -6.88 13.34 3.13
N VAL A 167 -6.46 13.11 1.88
CA VAL A 167 -6.75 13.95 0.70
C VAL A 167 -6.32 15.40 0.97
N GLU A 168 -5.17 15.57 1.62
CA GLU A 168 -4.61 16.84 2.07
C GLU A 168 -3.10 16.87 1.83
N SER A 169 -2.56 18.05 1.51
CA SER A 169 -1.11 18.24 1.41
C SER A 169 -0.50 18.47 2.79
N ILE A 170 0.60 17.78 3.08
CA ILE A 170 1.25 17.78 4.40
C ILE A 170 2.67 18.33 4.22
N ALA A 171 3.08 19.23 5.12
CA ALA A 171 4.46 19.70 5.16
C ALA A 171 5.35 18.69 5.90
N ASP A 172 6.65 18.67 5.61
CA ASP A 172 7.58 17.72 6.25
C ASP A 172 7.63 17.92 7.78
N ILE A 173 7.48 19.17 8.22
CA ILE A 173 7.43 19.53 9.65
C ILE A 173 6.15 18.95 10.30
N GLU A 174 5.02 19.04 9.61
CA GLU A 174 3.73 18.49 10.08
C GLU A 174 3.80 16.96 10.17
N TYR A 175 4.41 16.31 9.16
CA TYR A 175 4.64 14.87 9.19
C TYR A 175 5.58 14.45 10.34
N SER A 176 6.61 15.23 10.65
CA SER A 176 7.46 15.01 11.82
C SER A 176 6.68 15.13 13.14
N ASN A 177 5.73 16.05 13.22
CA ASN A 177 4.87 16.19 14.40
C ASN A 177 3.91 15.01 14.56
N PHE A 178 3.35 14.53 13.44
CA PHE A 178 2.50 13.33 13.42
C PHE A 178 3.27 12.09 13.89
N THR A 179 4.44 11.82 13.31
CA THR A 179 5.28 10.67 13.69
C THR A 179 5.65 10.71 15.18
N LYS A 180 6.11 11.85 15.71
CA LYS A 180 6.39 12.01 17.15
C LYS A 180 5.17 11.77 18.04
N SER A 181 3.99 12.23 17.62
CA SER A 181 2.75 12.02 18.37
C SER A 181 2.33 10.56 18.37
N MET A 182 2.53 9.87 17.24
CA MET A 182 2.24 8.45 17.10
C MET A 182 3.22 7.57 17.89
N ASP A 183 4.51 7.89 17.84
CA ASP A 183 5.54 7.23 18.65
C ASP A 183 5.24 7.36 20.15
N ARG A 184 4.75 8.53 20.57
CA ARG A 184 4.31 8.75 21.96
C ARG A 184 3.10 7.89 22.32
N LEU A 185 2.11 7.77 21.45
CA LEU A 185 0.95 6.92 21.67
C LEU A 185 1.35 5.45 21.76
N ILE A 186 2.24 5.00 20.88
CA ILE A 186 2.82 3.65 20.87
C ILE A 186 3.62 3.34 22.15
N ALA A 187 4.42 4.29 22.61
CA ALA A 187 5.25 4.13 23.80
C ALA A 187 4.45 4.19 25.11
N SER A 188 3.19 4.66 25.06
CA SER A 188 2.34 4.78 26.24
C SER A 188 2.00 3.42 26.88
N PRO A 189 1.86 3.37 28.22
CA PRO A 189 1.34 2.18 28.90
C PRO A 189 -0.04 1.79 28.36
N TYR A 190 -0.31 0.49 28.24
CA TYR A 190 -1.60 -0.04 27.77
C TYR A 190 -1.97 0.27 26.31
N ALA A 191 -1.00 0.65 25.46
CA ALA A 191 -1.22 0.94 24.03
C ALA A 191 -1.97 -0.18 23.27
N TYR A 192 -1.93 -1.43 23.74
CA TYR A 192 -2.70 -2.55 23.18
C TYR A 192 -4.21 -2.29 23.09
N LYS A 193 -4.76 -1.41 23.92
CA LYS A 193 -6.20 -1.07 23.87
C LYS A 193 -6.57 -0.18 22.71
N SER A 194 -5.64 0.67 22.27
CA SER A 194 -5.79 1.52 21.09
C SER A 194 -5.18 0.88 19.84
N LYS A 195 -4.97 -0.45 19.85
CA LYS A 195 -4.39 -1.22 18.73
C LYS A 195 -5.16 -0.99 17.42
N ALA A 196 -6.50 -1.02 17.47
CA ALA A 196 -7.33 -0.83 16.27
C ALA A 196 -7.19 0.55 15.63
N PHE A 197 -6.82 1.58 16.41
CA PHE A 197 -6.50 2.90 15.89
C PHE A 197 -5.09 2.91 15.30
N ILE A 198 -4.12 2.35 16.03
CA ILE A 198 -2.71 2.30 15.62
C ILE A 198 -2.52 1.53 14.31
N GLU A 199 -3.17 0.37 14.15
CA GLU A 199 -3.06 -0.47 12.96
C GLU A 199 -3.54 0.21 11.67
N ARG A 200 -4.44 1.19 11.75
CA ARG A 200 -4.89 1.95 10.56
C ARG A 200 -3.77 2.78 9.92
N TYR A 201 -2.79 3.18 10.73
CA TYR A 201 -1.67 4.02 10.31
C TYR A 201 -0.34 3.26 10.27
N LEU A 202 -0.38 1.93 10.40
CA LEU A 202 0.76 1.05 10.25
C LEU A 202 0.66 0.25 8.96
N LYS A 203 1.80 0.09 8.29
CA LYS A 203 1.98 -0.76 7.13
C LYS A 203 2.88 -1.92 7.49
N PRO A 204 2.52 -3.18 7.17
CA PRO A 204 3.42 -4.30 7.36
C PRO A 204 4.64 -4.15 6.42
N LEU A 205 5.82 -4.28 6.99
CA LEU A 205 7.06 -4.44 6.26
C LEU A 205 7.12 -5.88 5.77
N MET A 206 7.17 -6.06 4.45
CA MET A 206 7.46 -7.37 3.87
C MET A 206 8.93 -7.67 4.10
N ASP A 207 9.21 -8.55 5.06
CA ASP A 207 10.57 -9.05 5.28
C ASP A 207 10.90 -10.06 4.17
N GLN A 208 11.76 -9.67 3.23
CA GLN A 208 12.33 -10.61 2.26
C GLN A 208 13.46 -11.36 2.96
N SER A 209 13.11 -12.34 3.80
CA SER A 209 14.10 -13.30 4.27
C SER A 209 14.64 -14.02 3.04
N LYS A 210 15.90 -13.79 2.69
CA LYS A 210 16.61 -14.54 1.64
C LYS A 210 16.83 -15.97 2.13
N GLN A 211 15.76 -16.76 2.19
CA GLN A 211 15.88 -18.20 2.25
C GLN A 211 16.42 -18.61 0.89
N LEU A 212 17.72 -18.93 0.83
CA LEU A 212 18.29 -19.61 -0.31
C LEU A 212 17.46 -20.88 -0.52
N GLU A 213 16.72 -20.94 -1.62
CA GLU A 213 16.01 -22.15 -2.02
C GLU A 213 17.05 -23.23 -2.31
N VAL A 214 17.34 -24.07 -1.32
CA VAL A 214 18.29 -25.17 -1.49
C VAL A 214 17.65 -26.20 -2.42
N PRO A 215 18.22 -26.48 -3.61
CA PRO A 215 17.67 -27.46 -4.52
C PRO A 215 17.69 -28.85 -3.89
N LYS A 216 16.62 -29.63 -4.10
CA LYS A 216 16.52 -31.00 -3.58
C LYS A 216 17.52 -31.91 -4.30
N PRO A 217 18.32 -32.74 -3.59
CA PRO A 217 19.23 -33.70 -4.22
C PRO A 217 18.48 -34.73 -5.07
N ARG A 218 18.98 -34.99 -6.28
CA ARG A 218 18.52 -36.09 -7.15
C ARG A 218 19.41 -37.31 -6.93
N ILE A 219 18.88 -38.50 -7.24
CA ILE A 219 19.63 -39.76 -7.15
C ILE A 219 19.89 -40.25 -8.56
N ASP A 220 21.14 -40.56 -8.86
CA ASP A 220 21.60 -41.10 -10.15
C ASP A 220 21.37 -42.62 -10.24
N GLU A 221 21.53 -43.22 -11.42
CA GLU A 221 21.37 -44.66 -11.67
C GLU A 221 22.31 -45.54 -10.80
N GLU A 222 23.45 -44.97 -10.40
CA GLU A 222 24.43 -45.60 -9.50
C GLU A 222 24.12 -45.41 -8.00
N GLY A 223 22.95 -44.84 -7.66
CA GLY A 223 22.53 -44.57 -6.28
C GLY A 223 23.24 -43.39 -5.60
N ARG A 224 23.99 -42.57 -6.36
CA ARG A 224 24.69 -41.38 -5.85
C ARG A 224 23.78 -40.18 -5.84
N GLN A 225 23.87 -39.36 -4.79
CA GLN A 225 23.11 -38.11 -4.72
C GLN A 225 23.86 -37.02 -5.49
N TYR A 226 23.16 -36.24 -6.29
CA TYR A 226 23.74 -35.09 -6.96
C TYR A 226 22.79 -33.90 -6.97
N ILE A 227 23.38 -32.71 -6.97
CA ILE A 227 22.69 -31.44 -7.11
C ILE A 227 23.26 -30.78 -8.36
N THR A 228 22.38 -30.43 -9.30
CA THR A 228 22.75 -29.59 -10.44
C THR A 228 22.26 -28.19 -10.18
N THR A 229 23.18 -27.25 -10.07
CA THR A 229 22.87 -25.81 -10.08
C THR A 229 23.08 -25.31 -11.51
N TYR A 230 21.98 -24.88 -12.12
CA TYR A 230 21.96 -24.35 -13.48
C TYR A 230 22.18 -22.84 -13.47
N GLU A 231 22.74 -22.31 -14.56
CA GLU A 231 22.89 -20.87 -14.81
C GLU A 231 23.69 -20.12 -13.73
N CYS A 232 24.81 -20.69 -13.28
CA CYS A 232 25.79 -19.95 -12.48
C CYS A 232 26.42 -18.86 -13.35
N LEU A 233 26.01 -17.61 -13.12
CA LEU A 233 26.36 -16.45 -13.94
C LEU A 233 27.48 -15.64 -13.27
N ARG A 234 28.57 -15.39 -14.01
CA ARG A 234 29.58 -14.39 -13.64
C ARG A 234 29.97 -13.55 -14.85
N LYS A 235 29.63 -12.26 -14.81
CA LYS A 235 29.78 -11.35 -15.97
C LYS A 235 29.06 -11.94 -17.20
N THR A 236 29.81 -12.33 -18.23
CA THR A 236 29.29 -12.97 -19.45
C THR A 236 29.44 -14.50 -19.45
N ALA A 237 30.15 -15.07 -18.48
CA ALA A 237 30.34 -16.51 -18.37
C ALA A 237 29.11 -17.17 -17.74
N ARG A 238 28.71 -18.31 -18.31
CA ARG A 238 27.61 -19.17 -17.84
C ARG A 238 28.18 -20.56 -17.59
N ALA A 239 27.87 -21.13 -16.44
CA ALA A 239 28.29 -22.48 -16.08
C ALA A 239 27.14 -23.25 -15.42
N ASP A 240 27.08 -24.54 -15.71
CA ASP A 240 26.21 -25.48 -15.00
C ASP A 240 27.09 -26.39 -14.15
N VAL A 241 26.83 -26.43 -12.85
CA VAL A 241 27.68 -27.15 -11.89
C VAL A 241 26.91 -28.32 -11.31
N THR A 242 27.48 -29.51 -11.42
CA THR A 242 26.95 -30.73 -10.79
C THR A 242 27.83 -31.11 -9.61
N VAL A 243 27.27 -31.09 -8.40
CA VAL A 243 27.95 -31.53 -7.18
C VAL A 243 27.41 -32.91 -6.82
N ARG A 244 28.30 -33.89 -6.63
CA ARG A 244 27.95 -35.29 -6.34
C ARG A 244 28.41 -35.70 -4.95
N LEU A 245 27.59 -36.50 -4.26
CA LEU A 245 27.87 -37.11 -2.96
C LEU A 245 27.68 -38.63 -3.06
N PRO A 246 28.66 -39.46 -2.66
CA PRO A 246 29.96 -39.12 -2.09
C PRO A 246 30.97 -38.61 -3.14
N GLY A 247 31.82 -37.65 -2.76
CA GLY A 247 32.81 -37.03 -3.64
C GLY A 247 34.24 -37.47 -3.36
N THR A 248 35.07 -37.59 -4.40
CA THR A 248 36.51 -37.91 -4.31
C THR A 248 37.41 -36.67 -4.50
N GLY A 249 36.83 -35.47 -4.55
CA GLY A 249 37.55 -34.22 -4.82
C GLY A 249 37.95 -34.00 -6.28
N LYS A 250 37.49 -34.86 -7.21
CA LYS A 250 37.72 -34.69 -8.64
C LYS A 250 36.82 -33.58 -9.20
N ILE A 251 37.44 -32.59 -9.84
CA ILE A 251 36.74 -31.48 -10.51
C ILE A 251 36.97 -31.63 -12.01
N SER A 252 35.90 -31.65 -12.79
CA SER A 252 36.00 -31.64 -14.26
C SER A 252 35.31 -30.40 -14.82
N ILE A 253 36.04 -29.65 -15.64
CA ILE A 253 35.59 -28.41 -16.27
C ILE A 253 35.57 -28.65 -17.79
N ASN A 254 34.38 -28.72 -18.40
CA ASN A 254 34.20 -28.99 -19.83
C ASN A 254 34.96 -30.25 -20.32
N GLY A 255 35.06 -31.28 -19.48
CA GLY A 255 35.79 -32.51 -19.77
C GLY A 255 37.31 -32.45 -19.59
N LYS A 256 37.86 -31.29 -19.16
CA LYS A 256 39.25 -31.12 -18.74
C LYS A 256 39.38 -31.10 -17.22
N ASP A 257 40.58 -31.35 -16.72
CA ASP A 257 40.89 -31.25 -15.28
C ASP A 257 41.06 -29.78 -14.85
N ILE A 258 41.45 -29.54 -13.60
CA ILE A 258 41.75 -28.20 -13.03
C ILE A 258 42.72 -27.38 -13.89
N SER A 259 43.50 -28.03 -14.76
CA SER A 259 44.36 -27.38 -15.77
C SER A 259 43.61 -26.51 -16.78
N TYR A 260 42.27 -26.51 -16.78
CA TYR A 260 41.48 -25.56 -17.58
C TYR A 260 41.75 -24.10 -17.21
N PHE A 261 42.05 -23.82 -15.94
CA PHE A 261 42.42 -22.49 -15.49
C PHE A 261 43.94 -22.33 -15.44
N GLU A 262 44.47 -21.42 -16.24
CA GLU A 262 45.92 -21.12 -16.27
C GLU A 262 46.34 -20.27 -15.05
N ASP A 263 45.48 -19.33 -14.63
CA ASP A 263 45.71 -18.45 -13.48
C ASP A 263 45.43 -19.15 -12.14
N GLU A 264 46.35 -19.04 -11.18
CA GLU A 264 46.18 -19.59 -9.82
C GLU A 264 44.99 -18.97 -9.07
N ASN A 265 44.73 -17.67 -9.25
CA ASN A 265 43.58 -16.99 -8.64
C ASN A 265 42.22 -17.59 -9.05
N CYS A 266 42.14 -18.19 -10.23
CA CYS A 266 40.92 -18.84 -10.73
C CYS A 266 40.73 -20.25 -10.15
N LYS A 267 41.79 -20.88 -9.63
CA LYS A 267 41.73 -22.17 -8.95
C LYS A 267 41.36 -22.04 -7.47
N GLU A 268 41.69 -20.90 -6.87
CA GLU A 268 41.34 -20.59 -5.47
C GLU A 268 39.87 -20.23 -5.25
N GLN A 269 39.20 -19.71 -6.29
CA GLN A 269 37.79 -19.31 -6.27
C GLN A 269 36.86 -20.50 -6.43
#